data_AF-A0A939UP08-F1
#
_entry.id   AF-A0A939UP08-F1
#
_cell.length_a   1.000
_cell.length_b   1.000
_cell.length_c   1.000
_cell.angle_alpha   90.00
_cell.angle_beta   90.00
_cell.angle_gamma   90.00
#
_symmetry.space_group_name_H-M   'P 1'
#
loop_
_entity.id
_entity.type
_entity.pdbx_description
1 polymer ?
#
loop_
_entity_poly.entity_id
_entity_poly.type
_entity_poly.pdbx_seq_one_letter_code
_entity_poly.pdbx_strand_id
1 'polypeptide(L)'
;AGMSPEEITRYKLMSTLPFPEDMEQELKELIGALVYPDISRRHEESNPNCRWGYEQVSRWLKGTSQPLPGSAGAAARSPEWMPYPFAGRTYGDMHSLAQAMAANWEEGKKQLFRGYLSRHFGNSGRPDLQTVCDDATEKQGDPDAGFFDTLYRLDPELTALYWKGSRYDSLRDLGLQLMSCLGSGDAPAFFDDILRAGVLSSYLDRTGGSREKVRLARDIEKLWTGSEQGSRNRKYALWVLGYSLSGIKDFTLADGRTVRDPAEVVDILEQAFRKSYDDFFTVCLSLIDSGNQLEPSFEAWLVSLGKGREVDAWKRRVQK
;
A
#
# COMPACT_ATOMS: atom_id res chain seq x y z
N ALA A 1 -15.78 -10.00 -60.29
CA ALA A 1 -14.80 -9.05 -59.72
C ALA A 1 -13.79 -9.88 -58.93
N GLY A 2 -12.52 -9.82 -59.31
CA GLY A 2 -11.43 -10.54 -58.63
C GLY A 2 -10.48 -9.51 -58.01
N MET A 3 -9.96 -9.82 -56.82
CA MET A 3 -9.00 -8.95 -56.13
C MET A 3 -7.76 -8.70 -57.00
N SER A 4 -7.25 -7.48 -56.97
CA SER A 4 -6.01 -7.11 -57.67
C SER A 4 -4.79 -7.86 -57.09
N PRO A 5 -3.70 -8.03 -57.86
CA PRO A 5 -2.46 -8.60 -57.33
C PRO A 5 -1.91 -7.84 -56.11
N GLU A 6 -2.09 -6.51 -56.04
CA GLU A 6 -1.73 -5.74 -54.85
C GLU A 6 -2.67 -6.03 -53.68
N GLU A 7 -3.97 -6.21 -53.92
CA GLU A 7 -4.95 -6.60 -52.89
C GLU A 7 -4.68 -8.02 -52.36
N ILE A 8 -4.33 -8.97 -53.22
CA ILE A 8 -3.91 -10.33 -52.85
C ILE A 8 -2.62 -10.29 -52.01
N THR A 9 -1.69 -9.41 -52.36
CA THR A 9 -0.41 -9.24 -51.64
C THR A 9 -0.64 -8.57 -50.29
N ARG A 10 -1.52 -7.56 -50.21
CA ARG A 10 -1.98 -6.96 -48.95
C ARG A 10 -2.71 -7.98 -48.07
N TYR A 11 -3.57 -8.81 -48.64
CA TYR A 11 -4.29 -9.87 -47.92
C TYR A 11 -3.31 -10.92 -47.37
N LYS A 12 -2.34 -11.36 -48.17
CA LYS A 12 -1.25 -12.25 -47.74
C LYS A 12 -0.35 -11.64 -46.65
N LEU A 13 -0.24 -10.32 -46.58
CA LEU A 13 0.56 -9.58 -45.61
C LEU A 13 -0.21 -9.15 -44.35
N MET A 14 -1.55 -9.04 -44.39
CA MET A 14 -2.35 -8.38 -43.35
C MET A 14 -3.36 -9.25 -42.58
N SER A 15 -3.67 -10.48 -42.98
CA SER A 15 -4.79 -11.20 -42.34
C SER A 15 -4.38 -12.48 -41.64
N THR A 16 -4.53 -12.52 -40.31
CA THR A 16 -5.11 -13.70 -39.66
C THR A 16 -6.42 -14.03 -40.39
N LEU A 17 -6.61 -15.30 -40.77
CA LEU A 17 -7.84 -15.75 -41.45
C LEU A 17 -9.05 -15.38 -40.57
N PRO A 18 -10.05 -14.63 -41.07
CA PRO A 18 -11.23 -14.32 -40.28
C PRO A 18 -12.06 -15.59 -40.09
N PHE A 19 -12.34 -15.95 -38.84
CA PHE A 19 -13.20 -17.08 -38.50
C PHE A 19 -14.63 -16.60 -38.18
N PRO A 20 -15.67 -17.34 -38.57
CA PRO A 20 -17.04 -17.11 -38.11
C PRO A 20 -17.12 -17.12 -36.57
N GLU A 21 -17.98 -16.28 -35.99
CA GLU A 21 -18.13 -16.19 -34.53
C GLU A 21 -18.63 -17.52 -33.94
N ASP A 22 -19.53 -18.21 -34.64
CA ASP A 22 -20.19 -19.47 -34.28
C ASP A 22 -19.33 -20.72 -34.50
N MET A 23 -18.13 -20.60 -35.07
CA MET A 23 -17.25 -21.74 -35.28
C MET A 23 -16.60 -22.20 -33.96
N GLU A 24 -16.58 -23.52 -33.74
CA GLU A 24 -15.96 -24.14 -32.56
C GLU A 24 -14.48 -23.80 -32.45
N GLN A 25 -14.03 -23.53 -31.21
CA GLN A 25 -12.68 -23.07 -30.93
C GLN A 25 -11.61 -24.07 -31.41
N GLU A 26 -11.83 -25.37 -31.20
CA GLU A 26 -10.89 -26.42 -31.64
C GLU A 26 -10.74 -26.43 -33.18
N LEU A 27 -11.83 -26.13 -33.91
CA LEU A 27 -11.80 -26.06 -35.37
C LEU A 27 -11.06 -24.81 -35.85
N LYS A 28 -11.24 -23.66 -35.18
CA LYS A 28 -10.48 -22.42 -35.45
C LYS A 28 -8.98 -22.67 -35.26
N GLU A 29 -8.60 -23.33 -34.18
CA GLU A 29 -7.22 -23.67 -33.84
C GLU A 29 -6.59 -24.63 -34.85
N LEU A 30 -7.32 -25.68 -35.24
CA LEU A 30 -6.88 -26.61 -36.28
C LEU A 30 -6.64 -25.89 -37.60
N ILE A 31 -7.61 -25.09 -38.07
CA ILE A 31 -7.48 -24.37 -39.35
C ILE A 31 -6.30 -23.39 -39.26
N GLY A 32 -6.20 -22.62 -38.18
CA GLY A 32 -5.10 -21.67 -37.95
C GLY A 32 -3.73 -22.34 -37.99
N ALA A 33 -3.59 -23.51 -37.39
CA ALA A 33 -2.35 -24.28 -37.39
C ALA A 33 -1.98 -24.84 -38.78
N LEU A 34 -2.98 -25.22 -39.58
CA LEU A 34 -2.79 -25.76 -40.94
C LEU A 34 -2.54 -24.67 -41.99
N VAL A 35 -3.06 -23.47 -41.78
CA VAL A 35 -2.85 -22.33 -42.68
C VAL A 35 -1.66 -21.44 -42.28
N TYR A 36 -0.93 -21.81 -41.22
CA TYR A 36 0.19 -21.02 -40.73
C TYR A 36 1.23 -20.76 -41.85
N PRO A 37 1.69 -19.51 -42.04
CA PRO A 37 2.52 -19.16 -43.20
C PRO A 37 3.89 -19.84 -43.21
N ASP A 38 4.50 -20.05 -42.04
CA ASP A 38 5.83 -20.62 -41.94
C ASP A 38 5.82 -22.14 -42.13
N ILE A 39 6.43 -22.58 -43.23
CA ILE A 39 6.64 -23.99 -43.59
C ILE A 39 8.11 -24.42 -43.46
N SER A 40 8.96 -23.51 -42.98
CA SER A 40 10.39 -23.70 -42.79
C SER A 40 10.62 -24.62 -41.60
N ARG A 41 11.58 -25.54 -41.71
CA ARG A 41 11.97 -26.44 -40.60
C ARG A 41 10.80 -27.25 -39.99
N ARG A 42 9.73 -27.51 -40.74
CA ARG A 42 8.55 -28.30 -40.31
C ARG A 42 8.85 -29.75 -39.93
N HIS A 43 10.04 -30.24 -40.26
CA HIS A 43 10.52 -31.58 -39.93
C HIS A 43 11.25 -31.61 -38.56
N GLU A 44 11.51 -30.44 -37.97
CA GLU A 44 12.08 -30.32 -36.63
C GLU A 44 10.93 -30.27 -35.62
N GLU A 45 10.71 -31.36 -34.88
CA GLU A 45 9.62 -31.45 -33.88
C GLU A 45 9.74 -30.39 -32.78
N SER A 46 10.95 -29.88 -32.53
CA SER A 46 11.24 -28.83 -31.57
C SER A 46 11.00 -27.41 -32.08
N ASN A 47 10.56 -27.21 -33.34
CA ASN A 47 10.24 -25.90 -33.88
C ASN A 47 8.75 -25.55 -33.65
N PRO A 48 8.42 -24.73 -32.64
CA PRO A 48 7.03 -24.34 -32.33
C PRO A 48 6.45 -23.30 -33.31
N ASN A 49 7.27 -22.75 -34.21
CA ASN A 49 6.87 -21.72 -35.17
C ASN A 49 6.76 -22.28 -36.59
N CYS A 50 6.26 -23.52 -36.73
CA CYS A 50 6.01 -24.10 -38.04
C CYS A 50 4.59 -24.66 -38.14
N ARG A 51 4.00 -24.56 -39.33
CA ARG A 51 2.71 -25.15 -39.68
C ARG A 51 2.62 -26.62 -39.24
N TRP A 52 1.46 -27.02 -38.72
CA TRP A 52 1.24 -28.43 -38.38
C TRP A 52 1.38 -29.34 -39.59
N GLY A 53 2.09 -30.45 -39.37
CA GLY A 53 2.21 -31.56 -40.30
C GLY A 53 1.36 -32.75 -39.88
N TYR A 54 1.59 -33.88 -40.53
CA TYR A 54 0.86 -35.12 -40.32
C TYR A 54 0.87 -35.60 -38.86
N GLU A 55 2.03 -35.56 -38.19
CA GLU A 55 2.16 -36.07 -36.81
C GLU A 55 1.41 -35.23 -35.77
N GLN A 56 1.36 -33.90 -35.93
CA GLN A 56 0.57 -33.03 -35.06
C GLN A 56 -0.93 -33.28 -35.24
N VAL A 57 -1.41 -33.41 -36.48
CA VAL A 57 -2.81 -33.72 -36.77
C VAL A 57 -3.20 -35.11 -36.26
N SER A 58 -2.34 -36.11 -36.45
CA SER A 58 -2.55 -37.48 -35.94
C SER A 58 -2.67 -37.52 -34.42
N ARG A 59 -1.86 -36.74 -33.70
CA ARG A 59 -1.96 -36.61 -32.23
C ARG A 59 -3.21 -35.84 -31.80
N TRP A 60 -3.56 -34.77 -32.50
CA TRP A 60 -4.78 -34.00 -32.25
C TRP A 60 -6.05 -34.87 -32.43
N LEU A 61 -6.13 -35.68 -33.49
CA LEU A 61 -7.22 -36.63 -33.73
C LEU A 61 -7.35 -37.71 -32.63
N LYS A 62 -6.28 -37.95 -31.87
CA LYS A 62 -6.26 -38.87 -30.72
C LYS A 62 -6.58 -38.18 -29.38
N GLY A 63 -6.94 -36.89 -29.40
CA GLY A 63 -7.25 -36.09 -28.22
C GLY A 63 -6.03 -35.55 -27.47
N THR A 64 -4.82 -35.63 -28.07
CA THR A 64 -3.61 -35.11 -27.43
C THR A 64 -3.41 -33.63 -27.78
N SER A 65 -3.41 -32.75 -26.77
CA SER A 65 -3.14 -31.31 -26.94
C SER A 65 -1.80 -31.07 -27.67
N GLN A 66 -1.80 -30.15 -28.63
CA GLN A 66 -0.65 -29.83 -29.47
C GLN A 66 -0.36 -28.32 -29.39
N PRO A 67 0.92 -27.90 -29.40
CA PRO A 67 1.27 -26.48 -29.44
C PRO A 67 0.87 -25.87 -30.79
N LEU A 68 0.19 -24.72 -30.79
CA LEU A 68 -0.18 -24.03 -32.03
C LEU A 68 1.05 -23.39 -32.70
N PRO A 69 1.14 -23.36 -34.04
CA PRO A 69 2.22 -22.67 -34.73
C PRO A 69 2.26 -21.18 -34.39
N GLY A 70 3.43 -20.66 -34.03
CA GLY A 70 3.54 -19.28 -33.54
C GLY A 70 3.22 -19.12 -32.05
N SER A 71 2.90 -20.23 -31.36
CA SER A 71 2.66 -20.25 -29.90
C SER A 71 3.94 -20.30 -29.06
N ALA A 72 5.15 -20.30 -29.66
CA ALA A 72 6.33 -19.86 -28.93
C ALA A 72 6.26 -18.35 -28.67
N GLY A 73 5.43 -18.01 -27.70
CA GLY A 73 4.99 -16.65 -27.39
C GLY A 73 3.48 -16.54 -27.14
N ALA A 74 2.70 -17.56 -27.49
CA ALA A 74 1.24 -17.55 -27.35
C ALA A 74 0.70 -18.96 -27.03
N ALA A 75 1.22 -19.58 -25.97
CA ALA A 75 0.28 -20.20 -25.04
C ALA A 75 -0.80 -19.15 -24.78
N ALA A 76 -2.08 -19.53 -24.79
CA ALA A 76 -3.11 -18.67 -24.25
C ALA A 76 -2.63 -18.23 -22.86
N ARG A 77 -2.00 -17.07 -22.79
CA ARG A 77 -1.75 -16.40 -21.56
C ARG A 77 -3.14 -15.96 -21.17
N SER A 78 -3.82 -16.81 -20.40
CA SER A 78 -4.27 -16.35 -19.10
C SER A 78 -3.26 -15.30 -18.63
N PRO A 79 -3.66 -14.10 -18.19
CA PRO A 79 -2.74 -13.04 -17.74
C PRO A 79 -1.93 -13.51 -16.52
N GLU A 80 -1.07 -14.50 -16.75
CA GLU A 80 -0.24 -15.23 -15.84
C GLU A 80 1.02 -14.40 -15.80
N TRP A 81 1.13 -13.73 -14.67
CA TRP A 81 2.23 -12.89 -14.27
C TRP A 81 3.57 -13.33 -14.90
N MET A 82 4.23 -12.41 -15.61
CA MET A 82 5.61 -12.62 -16.03
C MET A 82 6.53 -12.41 -14.83
N PRO A 83 7.37 -13.41 -14.47
CA PRO A 83 8.26 -13.26 -13.33
C PRO A 83 9.18 -12.06 -13.49
N TYR A 84 9.39 -11.32 -12.40
CA TYR A 84 10.17 -10.08 -12.40
C TYR A 84 11.46 -10.24 -11.58
N PRO A 85 12.66 -9.99 -12.16
CA PRO A 85 13.91 -10.02 -11.41
C PRO A 85 14.10 -8.74 -10.59
N PHE A 86 14.29 -8.90 -9.28
CA PHE A 86 14.52 -7.79 -8.34
C PHE A 86 15.41 -8.24 -7.18
N ALA A 87 16.37 -7.40 -6.79
CA ALA A 87 17.28 -7.66 -5.66
C ALA A 87 17.93 -9.06 -5.66
N GLY A 88 18.33 -9.55 -6.85
CA GLY A 88 18.98 -10.86 -7.01
C GLY A 88 18.05 -12.08 -6.94
N ARG A 89 16.72 -11.88 -6.90
CA ARG A 89 15.70 -12.94 -6.93
C ARG A 89 14.69 -12.67 -8.05
N THR A 90 13.96 -13.70 -8.44
CA THR A 90 12.89 -13.57 -9.45
C THR A 90 11.55 -13.85 -8.77
N TYR A 91 10.61 -12.93 -8.91
CA TYR A 91 9.30 -12.97 -8.24
C TYR A 91 8.21 -13.38 -9.21
N GLY A 92 7.47 -14.44 -8.88
CA GLY A 92 6.46 -15.07 -9.73
C GLY A 92 5.03 -14.55 -9.52
N ASP A 93 4.84 -13.55 -8.66
CA ASP A 93 3.55 -12.92 -8.41
C ASP A 93 3.73 -11.45 -7.93
N MET A 94 2.67 -10.66 -8.02
CA MET A 94 2.68 -9.24 -7.63
C MET A 94 2.87 -9.04 -6.13
N HIS A 95 2.27 -9.91 -5.31
CA HIS A 95 2.30 -9.77 -3.86
C HIS A 95 3.72 -9.95 -3.30
N SER A 96 4.42 -11.02 -3.72
CA SER A 96 5.80 -11.27 -3.33
C SER A 96 6.76 -10.20 -3.87
N LEU A 97 6.51 -9.67 -5.07
CA LEU A 97 7.27 -8.53 -5.60
C LEU A 97 7.05 -7.26 -4.78
N ALA A 98 5.80 -6.91 -4.47
CA ALA A 98 5.44 -5.72 -3.70
C ALA A 98 6.08 -5.76 -2.30
N GLN A 99 5.99 -6.90 -1.61
CA GLN A 99 6.65 -7.10 -0.31
C GLN A 99 8.17 -6.93 -0.41
N ALA A 100 8.80 -7.50 -1.44
CA ALA A 100 10.24 -7.38 -1.62
C ALA A 100 10.67 -5.94 -1.92
N MET A 101 9.91 -5.21 -2.74
CA MET A 101 10.15 -3.81 -3.05
C MET A 101 9.94 -2.90 -1.85
N ALA A 102 8.91 -3.18 -1.04
CA ALA A 102 8.66 -2.47 0.21
C ALA A 102 9.78 -2.69 1.24
N ALA A 103 10.35 -3.90 1.31
CA ALA A 103 11.50 -4.20 2.15
C ALA A 103 12.81 -3.58 1.62
N ASN A 104 12.98 -3.50 0.29
CA ASN A 104 14.15 -2.90 -0.38
C ASN A 104 13.80 -1.53 -0.97
N TRP A 105 13.32 -0.64 -0.10
CA TRP A 105 12.63 0.60 -0.46
C TRP A 105 13.32 1.45 -1.53
N GLU A 106 14.59 1.81 -1.33
CA GLU A 106 15.34 2.67 -2.26
C GLU A 106 15.53 2.01 -3.63
N GLU A 107 15.70 0.69 -3.67
CA GLU A 107 15.85 -0.03 -4.94
C GLU A 107 14.49 -0.18 -5.64
N GLY A 108 13.43 -0.47 -4.89
CA GLY A 108 12.06 -0.49 -5.41
C GLY A 108 11.66 0.86 -6.02
N LYS A 109 11.96 1.97 -5.34
CA LYS A 109 11.77 3.33 -5.89
C LYS A 109 12.48 3.51 -7.23
N LYS A 110 13.73 3.07 -7.36
CA LYS A 110 14.46 3.17 -8.65
C LYS A 110 13.78 2.34 -9.73
N GLN A 111 13.27 1.14 -9.43
CA GLN A 111 12.55 0.32 -10.41
C GLN A 111 11.29 1.01 -10.93
N LEU A 112 10.56 1.70 -10.05
CA LEU A 112 9.39 2.50 -10.41
C LEU A 112 9.78 3.73 -11.23
N PHE A 113 10.55 4.65 -10.65
CA PHE A 113 10.78 5.98 -11.22
C PHE A 113 11.72 6.00 -12.43
N ARG A 114 12.47 4.91 -12.69
CA ARG A 114 13.23 4.74 -13.94
C ARG A 114 12.41 4.09 -15.06
N GLY A 115 11.14 3.78 -14.81
CA GLY A 115 10.23 3.20 -15.80
C GLY A 115 10.42 1.71 -16.07
N TYR A 116 11.22 0.99 -15.27
CA TYR A 116 11.46 -0.44 -15.48
C TYR A 116 10.19 -1.26 -15.22
N LEU A 117 9.43 -0.92 -14.17
CA LEU A 117 8.17 -1.59 -13.86
C LEU A 117 7.10 -1.34 -14.92
N SER A 118 6.90 -0.08 -15.30
CA SER A 118 5.96 0.30 -16.37
C SER A 118 6.22 -0.49 -17.65
N ARG A 119 7.48 -0.51 -18.12
CA ARG A 119 7.88 -1.25 -19.32
C ARG A 119 7.65 -2.76 -19.18
N HIS A 120 7.94 -3.34 -18.00
CA HIS A 120 7.71 -4.76 -17.76
C HIS A 120 6.22 -5.10 -17.84
N PHE A 121 5.35 -4.33 -17.18
CA PHE A 121 3.91 -4.57 -17.21
C PHE A 121 3.31 -4.37 -18.60
N GLY A 122 3.74 -3.34 -19.34
CA GLY A 122 3.36 -3.16 -20.74
C GLY A 122 3.74 -4.35 -21.62
N ASN A 123 5.00 -4.80 -21.54
CA ASN A 123 5.48 -5.98 -22.27
C ASN A 123 4.80 -7.28 -21.83
N SER A 124 4.22 -7.32 -20.63
CA SER A 124 3.51 -8.48 -20.06
C SER A 124 2.03 -8.51 -20.39
N GLY A 125 1.52 -7.54 -21.17
CA GLY A 125 0.09 -7.44 -21.46
C GLY A 125 -0.74 -7.00 -20.24
N ARG A 126 -0.14 -6.24 -19.31
CA ARG A 126 -0.77 -5.68 -18.11
C ARG A 126 -0.82 -4.15 -18.18
N PRO A 127 -1.58 -3.57 -19.12
CA PRO A 127 -1.69 -2.12 -19.26
C PRO A 127 -2.30 -1.45 -18.02
N ASP A 128 -3.13 -2.16 -17.26
CA ASP A 128 -3.69 -1.73 -15.98
C ASP A 128 -2.59 -1.38 -14.95
N LEU A 129 -1.62 -2.29 -14.77
CA LEU A 129 -0.49 -2.08 -13.86
C LEU A 129 0.52 -1.08 -14.43
N GLN A 130 0.69 -1.06 -15.74
CA GLN A 130 1.52 -0.06 -16.41
C GLN A 130 1.02 1.36 -16.11
N THR A 131 -0.27 1.64 -16.32
CA THR A 131 -0.86 2.95 -16.03
C THR A 131 -0.67 3.37 -14.57
N VAL A 132 -0.81 2.43 -13.63
CA VAL A 132 -0.55 2.69 -12.20
C VAL A 132 0.88 3.17 -11.97
N CYS A 133 1.87 2.57 -12.65
CA CYS A 133 3.26 3.01 -12.60
C CYS A 133 3.47 4.37 -13.29
N ASP A 134 2.89 4.56 -14.49
CA ASP A 134 3.06 5.79 -15.27
C ASP A 134 2.49 7.00 -14.51
N ASP A 135 1.28 6.88 -13.95
CA ASP A 135 0.66 7.90 -13.09
C ASP A 135 1.59 8.35 -11.95
N ALA A 136 2.34 7.40 -11.37
CA ALA A 136 3.24 7.70 -10.27
C ALA A 136 4.47 8.49 -10.71
N THR A 137 4.95 8.23 -11.93
CA THR A 137 6.10 8.94 -12.52
C THR A 137 5.75 10.34 -13.01
N GLU A 138 4.50 10.57 -13.41
CA GLU A 138 4.02 11.87 -13.87
C GLU A 138 3.66 12.82 -12.71
N LYS A 139 3.24 12.27 -11.56
CA LYS A 139 2.94 13.06 -10.37
C LYS A 139 4.19 13.75 -9.82
N GLN A 140 4.12 15.06 -9.66
CA GLN A 140 5.10 15.80 -8.89
C GLN A 140 4.80 15.68 -7.38
N GLY A 141 5.83 15.49 -6.57
CA GLY A 141 5.70 15.37 -5.12
C GLY A 141 6.87 14.63 -4.49
N ASP A 142 6.67 14.22 -3.24
CA ASP A 142 7.62 13.38 -2.52
C ASP A 142 7.70 11.98 -3.16
N PRO A 143 8.89 11.55 -3.66
CA PRO A 143 9.06 10.22 -4.23
C PRO A 143 8.74 9.08 -3.26
N ASP A 144 8.93 9.27 -1.95
CA ASP A 144 8.60 8.25 -0.95
C ASP A 144 7.08 8.05 -0.83
N ALA A 145 6.33 9.14 -0.72
CA ALA A 145 4.87 9.10 -0.73
C ALA A 145 4.33 8.52 -2.06
N GLY A 146 4.90 8.91 -3.21
CA GLY A 146 4.50 8.39 -4.51
C GLY A 146 4.75 6.89 -4.67
N PHE A 147 5.90 6.41 -4.20
CA PHE A 147 6.23 4.98 -4.23
C PHE A 147 5.35 4.16 -3.28
N PHE A 148 5.14 4.64 -2.06
CA PHE A 148 4.18 4.06 -1.12
C PHE A 148 2.80 3.92 -1.78
N ASP A 149 2.27 5.03 -2.31
CA ASP A 149 0.96 5.07 -2.95
C ASP A 149 0.82 4.03 -4.07
N THR A 150 1.88 3.90 -4.87
CA THR A 150 1.96 2.98 -6.00
C THR A 150 1.96 1.51 -5.54
N LEU A 151 2.73 1.16 -4.50
CA LEU A 151 2.82 -0.21 -4.01
C LEU A 151 1.44 -0.77 -3.63
N TYR A 152 0.64 -0.01 -2.86
CA TYR A 152 -0.69 -0.44 -2.43
C TYR A 152 -1.76 -0.32 -3.54
N ARG A 153 -1.46 0.35 -4.67
CA ARG A 153 -2.30 0.27 -5.88
C ARG A 153 -2.01 -1.00 -6.67
N LEU A 154 -0.73 -1.36 -6.79
CA LEU A 154 -0.29 -2.54 -7.52
C LEU A 154 -0.70 -3.82 -6.80
N ASP A 155 -0.63 -3.82 -5.47
CA ASP A 155 -1.03 -4.95 -4.63
C ASP A 155 -2.06 -4.53 -3.55
N PRO A 156 -3.37 -4.62 -3.87
CA PRO A 156 -4.44 -4.37 -2.90
C PRO A 156 -4.50 -5.38 -1.75
N GLU A 157 -3.83 -6.54 -1.87
CA GLU A 157 -3.75 -7.56 -0.82
C GLU A 157 -2.61 -7.27 0.18
N LEU A 158 -1.85 -6.20 -0.02
CA LEU A 158 -0.80 -5.77 0.90
C LEU A 158 -1.41 -5.19 2.20
N THR A 159 -1.59 -6.03 3.21
CA THR A 159 -2.24 -5.64 4.48
C THR A 159 -1.32 -5.14 5.58
N ALA A 160 0.00 -5.32 5.46
CA ALA A 160 0.96 -4.78 6.42
C ALA A 160 1.33 -3.35 6.05
N LEU A 161 1.57 -2.49 7.04
CA LEU A 161 2.06 -1.13 6.80
C LEU A 161 3.57 -1.15 6.56
N TYR A 162 3.97 -0.82 5.34
CA TYR A 162 5.35 -0.57 4.96
C TYR A 162 5.66 0.91 4.82
N TRP A 163 6.81 1.34 5.37
CA TRP A 163 7.34 2.69 5.16
C TRP A 163 8.87 2.69 5.26
N LYS A 164 9.55 3.13 4.20
CA LYS A 164 11.02 3.25 4.14
C LYS A 164 11.77 2.00 4.64
N GLY A 165 11.32 0.82 4.22
CA GLY A 165 11.91 -0.48 4.59
C GLY A 165 11.46 -1.03 5.94
N SER A 166 10.75 -0.25 6.77
CA SER A 166 10.10 -0.74 7.98
C SER A 166 8.78 -1.42 7.65
N ARG A 167 8.43 -2.45 8.43
CA ARG A 167 7.18 -3.21 8.31
C ARG A 167 6.46 -3.28 9.65
N TYR A 168 5.16 -3.05 9.64
CA TYR A 168 4.26 -3.24 10.77
C TYR A 168 3.10 -4.13 10.33
N ASP A 169 2.92 -5.27 10.99
CA ASP A 169 1.84 -6.21 10.63
C ASP A 169 0.45 -5.65 10.96
N SER A 170 0.38 -4.70 11.89
CA SER A 170 -0.83 -3.96 12.19
C SER A 170 -0.56 -2.50 12.57
N LEU A 171 -1.58 -1.65 12.43
CA LEU A 171 -1.53 -0.27 12.96
C LEU A 171 -1.34 -0.24 14.48
N ARG A 172 -1.74 -1.30 15.18
CA ARG A 172 -1.52 -1.43 16.61
C ARG A 172 -0.03 -1.54 16.94
N ASP A 173 0.73 -2.29 16.16
CA ASP A 173 2.17 -2.45 16.37
C ASP A 173 2.89 -1.10 16.19
N LEU A 174 2.49 -0.33 15.17
CA LEU A 174 2.97 1.04 14.98
C LEU A 174 2.64 1.93 16.20
N GLY A 175 1.41 1.84 16.69
CA GLY A 175 0.96 2.58 17.88
C GLY A 175 1.73 2.20 19.14
N LEU A 176 1.99 0.92 19.37
CA LEU A 176 2.76 0.44 20.53
C LEU A 176 4.22 0.94 20.46
N GLN A 177 4.83 0.92 19.27
CA GLN A 177 6.16 1.50 19.08
C GLN A 177 6.16 3.00 19.40
N LEU A 178 5.17 3.75 18.89
CA LEU A 178 5.05 5.18 19.20
C LEU A 178 4.94 5.43 20.70
N MET A 179 4.08 4.70 21.39
CA MET A 179 3.88 4.83 22.83
C MET A 179 5.17 4.53 23.61
N SER A 180 5.92 3.51 23.20
CA SER A 180 7.23 3.21 23.80
C SER A 180 8.21 4.37 23.62
N CYS A 181 8.28 4.97 22.44
CA CYS A 181 9.17 6.10 22.17
C CYS A 181 8.78 7.36 22.94
N LEU A 182 7.47 7.65 23.03
CA LEU A 182 6.96 8.77 23.82
C LEU A 182 7.28 8.60 25.32
N GLY A 183 7.22 7.38 25.85
CA GLY A 183 7.62 7.07 27.22
C GLY A 183 9.12 7.27 27.50
N SER A 184 9.99 7.10 26.50
CA SER A 184 11.43 7.36 26.62
C SER A 184 11.84 8.82 26.38
N GLY A 185 10.91 9.70 26.01
CA GLY A 185 11.14 11.14 25.85
C GLY A 185 11.53 11.61 24.45
N ASP A 186 11.69 10.70 23.48
CA ASP A 186 12.07 11.03 22.11
C ASP A 186 10.95 10.64 21.14
N ALA A 187 10.36 11.64 20.49
CA ALA A 187 9.51 11.41 19.32
C ALA A 187 10.39 11.09 18.11
N PRO A 188 10.35 9.87 17.55
CA PRO A 188 11.29 9.49 16.50
C PRO A 188 11.08 10.29 15.23
N ALA A 189 12.18 10.68 14.56
CA ALA A 189 12.16 11.30 13.23
C ALA A 189 11.31 10.51 12.20
N PHE A 190 11.24 9.18 12.39
CA PHE A 190 10.38 8.28 11.63
C PHE A 190 8.89 8.68 11.63
N PHE A 191 8.36 9.14 12.77
CA PHE A 191 6.96 9.56 12.85
C PHE A 191 6.73 10.97 12.27
N ASP A 192 7.73 11.85 12.29
CA ASP A 192 7.68 13.12 11.54
C ASP A 192 7.54 12.82 10.05
N ASP A 193 8.31 11.87 9.52
CA ASP A 193 8.24 11.44 8.11
C ASP A 193 6.86 10.86 7.77
N ILE A 194 6.34 9.91 8.54
CA ILE A 194 5.00 9.30 8.32
C ILE A 194 3.91 10.37 8.28
N LEU A 195 3.92 11.29 9.25
CA LEU A 195 2.88 12.31 9.40
C LEU A 195 2.97 13.39 8.32
N ARG A 196 4.19 13.78 7.91
CA ARG A 196 4.38 14.75 6.82
C ARG A 196 3.99 14.19 5.46
N ALA A 197 4.27 12.92 5.21
CA ALA A 197 3.98 12.26 3.94
C ALA A 197 2.52 11.80 3.80
N GLY A 198 1.69 11.93 4.86
CA GLY A 198 0.28 11.53 4.80
C GLY A 198 0.07 10.01 4.71
N VAL A 199 1.00 9.25 5.27
CA VAL A 199 1.06 7.79 5.10
C VAL A 199 -0.12 7.09 5.74
N LEU A 200 -0.59 7.56 6.90
CA LEU A 200 -1.65 6.88 7.66
C LEU A 200 -2.99 7.03 6.96
N SER A 201 -3.32 8.24 6.52
CA SER A 201 -4.57 8.45 5.78
C SER A 201 -4.56 7.70 4.45
N SER A 202 -3.45 7.75 3.71
CA SER A 202 -3.30 7.00 2.45
C SER A 202 -3.41 5.49 2.67
N TYR A 203 -2.72 4.94 3.68
CA TYR A 203 -2.83 3.53 4.05
C TYR A 203 -4.27 3.11 4.36
N LEU A 204 -4.96 3.89 5.19
CA LEU A 204 -6.34 3.60 5.60
C LEU A 204 -7.31 3.71 4.42
N ASP A 205 -7.14 4.68 3.53
CA ASP A 205 -7.96 4.79 2.31
C ASP A 205 -7.82 3.53 1.43
N ARG A 206 -6.62 2.96 1.36
CA ARG A 206 -6.29 1.85 0.46
C ARG A 206 -6.65 0.48 1.02
N THR A 207 -6.55 0.31 2.34
CA THR A 207 -6.80 -0.97 3.03
C THR A 207 -8.24 -1.11 3.54
N GLY A 208 -9.15 -0.20 3.16
CA GLY A 208 -10.57 -0.28 3.53
C GLY A 208 -10.90 0.25 4.93
N GLY A 209 -10.11 1.18 5.45
CA GLY A 209 -10.39 1.89 6.69
C GLY A 209 -11.73 2.65 6.64
N SER A 210 -12.46 2.66 7.77
CA SER A 210 -13.70 3.44 7.87
C SER A 210 -13.44 4.94 7.61
N ARG A 211 -14.42 5.63 7.02
CA ARG A 211 -14.34 7.08 6.74
C ARG A 211 -13.95 7.92 7.96
N GLU A 212 -14.40 7.53 9.15
CA GLU A 212 -14.06 8.21 10.41
C GLU A 212 -12.57 8.08 10.75
N LYS A 213 -12.01 6.86 10.66
CA LYS A 213 -10.58 6.62 10.87
C LYS A 213 -9.71 7.37 9.87
N VAL A 214 -10.08 7.35 8.59
CA VAL A 214 -9.38 8.11 7.54
C VAL A 214 -9.39 9.60 7.86
N ARG A 215 -10.55 10.16 8.23
CA ARG A 215 -10.67 11.57 8.59
C ARG A 215 -9.80 11.93 9.79
N LEU A 216 -9.83 11.11 10.83
CA LEU A 216 -9.00 11.31 12.02
C LEU A 216 -7.51 11.32 11.66
N ALA A 217 -7.05 10.37 10.84
CA ALA A 217 -5.66 10.34 10.38
C ALA A 217 -5.28 11.62 9.63
N ARG A 218 -6.12 12.08 8.69
CA ARG A 218 -5.89 13.34 7.97
C ARG A 218 -5.87 14.56 8.89
N ASP A 219 -6.75 14.61 9.88
CA ASP A 219 -6.83 15.73 10.82
C ASP A 219 -5.57 15.79 11.70
N ILE A 220 -5.03 14.64 12.13
CA ILE A 220 -3.75 14.54 12.85
C ILE A 220 -2.57 14.95 11.96
N GLU A 221 -2.49 14.44 10.72
CA GLU A 221 -1.44 14.77 9.76
C GLU A 221 -1.43 16.28 9.40
N LYS A 222 -2.61 16.88 9.23
CA LYS A 222 -2.78 18.33 9.04
C LYS A 222 -2.36 19.13 10.26
N LEU A 223 -2.75 18.69 11.46
CA LEU A 223 -2.34 19.34 12.69
C LEU A 223 -0.81 19.31 12.85
N TRP A 224 -0.18 18.18 12.52
CA TRP A 224 1.27 18.03 12.57
C TRP A 224 2.00 18.96 11.60
N THR A 225 1.59 18.95 10.32
CA THR A 225 2.22 19.75 9.26
C THR A 225 2.00 21.25 9.43
N GLY A 226 0.84 21.67 9.95
CA GLY A 226 0.52 23.07 10.24
C GLY A 226 1.12 23.62 11.53
N SER A 227 1.82 22.81 12.32
CA SER A 227 2.37 23.21 13.62
C SER A 227 3.90 23.32 13.61
N GLU A 228 4.43 24.30 14.35
CA GLU A 228 5.87 24.51 14.53
C GLU A 228 6.54 23.33 15.25
N GLN A 229 7.84 23.13 14.98
CA GLN A 229 8.63 22.09 15.64
C GLN A 229 8.71 22.33 17.15
N GLY A 230 8.52 21.26 17.94
CA GLY A 230 8.51 21.35 19.41
C GLY A 230 7.24 21.96 20.01
N SER A 231 6.29 22.43 19.19
CA SER A 231 5.03 22.99 19.67
C SER A 231 4.19 21.98 20.45
N ARG A 232 3.36 22.49 21.34
CA ARG A 232 2.34 21.72 22.07
C ARG A 232 1.47 20.89 21.14
N ASN A 233 1.04 21.45 20.02
CA ASN A 233 0.17 20.78 19.04
C ASN A 233 0.83 19.55 18.42
N ARG A 234 2.15 19.59 18.15
CA ARG A 234 2.88 18.41 17.68
C ARG A 234 2.94 17.32 18.74
N LYS A 235 3.26 17.67 19.98
CA LYS A 235 3.24 16.71 21.10
C LYS A 235 1.86 16.07 21.24
N TYR A 236 0.81 16.88 21.22
CA TYR A 236 -0.57 16.42 21.28
C TYR A 236 -0.92 15.47 20.13
N ALA A 237 -0.56 15.81 18.89
CA ALA A 237 -0.81 14.97 17.72
C ALA A 237 -0.19 13.56 17.86
N LEU A 238 1.05 13.47 18.36
CA LEU A 238 1.73 12.19 18.60
C LEU A 238 1.04 11.37 19.67
N TRP A 239 0.63 11.99 20.79
CA TRP A 239 -0.08 11.27 21.85
C TRP A 239 -1.45 10.79 21.40
N VAL A 240 -2.23 11.63 20.70
CA VAL A 240 -3.52 11.23 20.13
C VAL A 240 -3.34 10.05 19.18
N LEU A 241 -2.32 10.11 18.32
CA LEU A 241 -2.00 9.02 17.42
C LEU A 241 -1.62 7.74 18.20
N GLY A 242 -0.73 7.85 19.17
CA GLY A 242 -0.24 6.75 19.99
C GLY A 242 -1.39 6.02 20.69
N TYR A 243 -2.26 6.74 21.39
CA TYR A 243 -3.43 6.14 22.04
C TYR A 243 -4.43 5.55 21.03
N SER A 244 -4.71 6.26 19.93
CA SER A 244 -5.68 5.82 18.93
C SER A 244 -5.25 4.53 18.22
N LEU A 245 -3.95 4.39 17.95
CA LEU A 245 -3.40 3.22 17.25
C LEU A 245 -3.13 2.06 18.20
N SER A 246 -2.51 2.31 19.36
CA SER A 246 -2.11 1.24 20.30
C SER A 246 -3.30 0.57 21.00
N GLY A 247 -4.40 1.31 21.19
CA GLY A 247 -5.52 0.89 22.02
C GLY A 247 -5.21 0.84 23.52
N ILE A 248 -4.06 1.36 23.95
CA ILE A 248 -3.70 1.50 25.37
C ILE A 248 -4.69 2.48 26.02
N LYS A 249 -5.20 2.11 27.19
CA LYS A 249 -6.06 2.97 28.03
C LYS A 249 -5.40 3.40 29.33
N ASP A 250 -4.20 2.90 29.57
CA ASP A 250 -3.41 3.19 30.75
C ASP A 250 -2.68 4.52 30.55
N PHE A 251 -2.75 5.42 31.53
CA PHE A 251 -2.03 6.69 31.57
C PHE A 251 -1.05 6.68 32.74
N THR A 252 0.20 7.04 32.49
CA THR A 252 1.23 7.10 33.52
C THR A 252 1.43 8.54 33.96
N LEU A 253 1.17 8.82 35.23
CA LEU A 253 1.44 10.10 35.89
C LEU A 253 2.94 10.34 36.01
N ALA A 254 3.33 11.60 36.23
CA ALA A 254 4.75 11.99 36.36
C ALA A 254 5.48 11.29 37.52
N ASP A 255 4.76 10.81 38.53
CA ASP A 255 5.29 10.04 39.66
C ASP A 255 5.36 8.53 39.41
N GLY A 256 5.03 8.09 38.21
CA GLY A 256 5.07 6.68 37.78
C GLY A 256 3.83 5.87 38.09
N ARG A 257 2.81 6.44 38.76
CA ARG A 257 1.53 5.76 38.96
C ARG A 257 0.77 5.65 37.65
N THR A 258 0.14 4.50 37.42
CA THR A 258 -0.69 4.26 36.24
C THR A 258 -2.17 4.28 36.61
N VAL A 259 -2.98 4.96 35.80
CA VAL A 259 -4.44 5.05 35.95
C VAL A 259 -5.13 4.60 34.66
N ARG A 260 -6.36 4.11 34.76
CA ARG A 260 -7.14 3.64 33.58
C ARG A 260 -8.41 4.43 33.33
N ASP A 261 -8.91 5.10 34.36
CA ASP A 261 -10.08 5.95 34.25
C ASP A 261 -9.88 7.32 34.93
N PRO A 262 -10.68 8.32 34.56
CA PRO A 262 -10.57 9.65 35.16
C PRO A 262 -10.95 9.70 36.64
N ALA A 263 -11.71 8.73 37.16
CA ALA A 263 -12.08 8.70 38.58
C ALA A 263 -10.87 8.35 39.45
N GLU A 264 -9.97 7.48 38.99
CA GLU A 264 -8.69 7.20 39.65
C GLU A 264 -7.84 8.48 39.79
N VAL A 265 -7.87 9.37 38.79
CA VAL A 265 -7.18 10.67 38.87
C VAL A 265 -7.81 11.57 39.93
N VAL A 266 -9.15 11.57 40.04
CA VAL A 266 -9.87 12.32 41.07
C VAL A 266 -9.52 11.78 42.46
N ASP A 267 -9.50 10.46 42.65
CA ASP A 267 -9.12 9.84 43.92
C ASP A 267 -7.69 10.21 44.32
N ILE A 268 -6.76 10.24 43.36
CA ILE A 268 -5.38 10.67 43.58
C ILE A 268 -5.31 12.13 44.01
N LEU A 269 -6.07 13.01 43.36
CA LEU A 269 -6.15 14.43 43.71
C LEU A 269 -6.74 14.63 45.12
N GLU A 270 -7.80 13.91 45.47
CA GLU A 270 -8.39 13.96 46.81
C GLU A 270 -7.44 13.48 47.89
N GLN A 271 -6.73 12.36 47.65
CA GLN A 271 -5.74 11.84 48.59
C GLN A 271 -4.57 12.81 48.77
N ALA A 272 -4.08 13.41 47.69
CA ALA A 272 -3.02 14.42 47.74
C ALA A 272 -3.48 15.65 48.53
N PHE A 273 -4.70 16.13 48.30
CA PHE A 273 -5.27 17.26 49.02
C PHE A 273 -5.45 17.01 50.52
N ARG A 274 -5.89 15.80 50.91
CA ARG A 274 -5.99 15.41 52.33
C ARG A 274 -4.63 15.35 53.02
N LYS A 275 -3.56 15.10 52.27
CA LYS A 275 -2.20 15.03 52.80
C LYS A 275 -1.60 16.42 52.97
N SER A 276 -1.58 17.24 51.91
CA SER A 276 -1.14 18.63 51.97
C SER A 276 -1.54 19.42 50.73
N TYR A 277 -1.53 20.76 50.84
CA TYR A 277 -1.70 21.63 49.68
C TYR A 277 -0.57 21.44 48.65
N ASP A 278 0.67 21.26 49.11
CA ASP A 278 1.83 21.11 48.23
C ASP A 278 1.77 19.79 47.43
N ASP A 279 1.36 18.69 48.06
CA ASP A 279 1.13 17.41 47.37
C ASP A 279 0.04 17.56 46.29
N PHE A 280 -1.08 18.21 46.62
CA PHE A 280 -2.14 18.47 45.65
C PHE A 280 -1.66 19.33 44.48
N PHE A 281 -0.95 20.42 44.77
CA PHE A 281 -0.42 21.31 43.76
C PHE A 281 0.60 20.61 42.85
N THR A 282 1.43 19.72 43.39
CA THR A 282 2.38 18.90 42.63
C THR A 282 1.67 17.99 41.63
N VAL A 283 0.58 17.33 42.03
CA VAL A 283 -0.22 16.51 41.11
C VAL A 283 -0.84 17.39 40.01
N CYS A 284 -1.44 18.53 40.37
CA CYS A 284 -2.02 19.45 39.40
C CYS A 284 -1.01 19.94 38.35
N LEU A 285 0.22 20.29 38.77
CA LEU A 285 1.29 20.71 37.87
C LEU A 285 1.73 19.60 36.91
N SER A 286 1.50 18.33 37.24
CA SER A 286 1.79 17.22 36.33
C SER A 286 0.74 17.04 35.23
N LEU A 287 -0.48 17.57 35.44
CA LEU A 287 -1.62 17.44 34.53
C LEU A 287 -1.82 18.66 33.61
N ILE A 288 -1.07 19.74 33.86
CA ILE A 288 -1.20 21.04 33.20
C ILE A 288 0.19 21.44 32.65
N ASP A 289 0.23 22.03 31.46
CA ASP A 289 1.44 22.57 30.86
C ASP A 289 1.74 24.02 31.34
N SER A 290 2.90 24.55 30.93
CA SER A 290 3.34 25.90 31.30
C SER A 290 2.43 27.03 30.78
N GLY A 291 1.52 26.73 29.85
CA GLY A 291 0.53 27.65 29.30
C GLY A 291 -0.82 27.60 30.01
N ASN A 292 -0.90 26.94 31.18
CA ASN A 292 -2.15 26.66 31.90
C ASN A 292 -3.17 25.87 31.08
N GLN A 293 -2.72 25.08 30.09
CA GLN A 293 -3.56 24.13 29.37
C GLN A 293 -3.32 22.72 29.90
N LEU A 294 -4.20 21.77 29.62
CA LEU A 294 -3.91 20.37 29.95
C LEU A 294 -2.59 19.95 29.29
N GLU A 295 -1.79 19.16 30.00
CA GLU A 295 -0.61 18.58 29.42
C GLU A 295 -1.02 17.71 28.19
N PRO A 296 -0.32 17.80 27.05
CA PRO A 296 -0.68 17.10 25.80
C PRO A 296 -0.97 15.60 25.90
N SER A 297 -0.17 14.84 26.65
CA SER A 297 -0.35 13.42 26.92
C SER A 297 -1.62 13.14 27.73
N PHE A 298 -1.90 13.96 28.75
CA PHE A 298 -3.11 13.84 29.57
C PHE A 298 -4.36 14.20 28.77
N GLU A 299 -4.30 15.28 28.00
CA GLU A 299 -5.40 15.68 27.12
C GLU A 299 -5.72 14.58 26.09
N ALA A 300 -4.70 14.05 25.42
CA ALA A 300 -4.85 13.01 24.42
C ALA A 300 -5.42 11.71 25.02
N TRP A 301 -5.02 11.36 26.25
CA TRP A 301 -5.59 10.23 26.97
C TRP A 301 -7.07 10.42 27.28
N LEU A 302 -7.49 11.59 27.78
CA LEU A 302 -8.91 11.87 28.00
C LEU A 302 -9.72 11.76 26.70
N VAL A 303 -9.18 12.30 25.59
CA VAL A 303 -9.81 12.21 24.28
C VAL A 303 -9.93 10.76 23.81
N SER A 304 -8.91 9.93 24.03
CA SER A 304 -8.93 8.51 23.63
C SER A 304 -9.96 7.68 24.44
N LEU A 305 -10.28 8.12 25.67
CA LEU A 305 -11.38 7.58 26.48
C LEU A 305 -12.77 8.11 26.08
N GLY A 306 -12.86 8.93 25.02
CA GLY A 306 -14.11 9.50 24.53
C GLY A 306 -14.56 10.77 25.26
N LYS A 307 -13.68 11.41 26.05
CA LYS A 307 -13.97 12.63 26.83
C LYS A 307 -13.69 13.94 26.08
N GLY A 308 -13.62 13.89 24.75
CA GLY A 308 -13.29 15.06 23.94
C GLY A 308 -14.25 16.24 24.13
N ARG A 309 -15.56 16.00 24.29
CA ARG A 309 -16.55 17.06 24.50
C ARG A 309 -16.35 17.77 25.84
N GLU A 310 -16.03 17.00 26.89
CA GLU A 310 -15.73 17.52 28.22
C GLU A 310 -14.43 18.34 28.23
N VAL A 311 -13.39 17.86 27.54
CA VAL A 311 -12.13 18.60 27.35
C VAL A 311 -12.39 19.94 26.64
N ASP A 312 -13.17 19.94 25.54
CA ASP A 312 -13.52 21.18 24.82
C ASP A 312 -14.38 22.14 25.66
N ALA A 313 -15.27 21.60 26.50
CA ALA A 313 -16.04 22.41 27.44
C ALA A 313 -15.15 23.03 28.53
N TRP A 314 -14.17 22.28 29.04
CA TRP A 314 -13.19 22.76 30.02
C TRP A 314 -12.34 23.89 29.43
N LYS A 315 -11.77 23.70 28.24
CA LYS A 315 -10.94 24.72 27.56
C LYS A 315 -11.69 26.05 27.40
N ARG A 316 -12.96 25.99 26.98
CA ARG A 316 -13.82 27.19 26.84
C ARG A 316 -14.13 27.90 28.15
N ARG A 317 -14.02 27.22 29.30
CA ARG A 317 -14.22 27.83 30.62
C ARG A 317 -12.95 28.48 31.15
N VAL A 318 -11.79 27.85 30.92
CA VAL A 318 -10.49 28.32 31.42
C VAL A 318 -9.90 29.44 30.56
N GLN A 319 -10.30 29.54 29.29
CA GLN A 319 -9.90 30.62 28.38
C GLN A 319 -10.79 31.88 28.45
N LYS A 320 -11.77 31.91 29.36
CA LYS A 320 -12.56 33.11 29.67
C LYS A 320 -11.95 33.85 30.86
#